data_AF-W1YAM3-F1
#
_entry.id   AF-W1YAM3-F1
#
_cell.length_a   1.000
_cell.length_b   1.000
_cell.length_c   1.000
_cell.angle_alpha   90.00
_cell.angle_beta   90.00
_cell.angle_gamma   90.00
#
_symmetry.space_group_name_H-M   'P 1'
#
loop_
_entity.id
_entity.type
_entity.pdbx_description
1 polymer ?
#
loop_
_entity_poly.entity_id
_entity_poly.type
_entity_poly.pdbx_seq_one_letter_code
_entity_poly.pdbx_strand_id
1 'polypeptide(L)'
;MVACSLVLSITMVAATSSSSLALNSAGWSPWIVKSKSSVGKYYGDWKTGVKGKGGKGVTISLTKGYTVSNTLTGNIKLSHSKLDLTLGYSTTETFNRTTSYSISAPKKNKTYTIKYRNVYNRTKLNQQRYFMVNDKFMDTQNAIAYGNKFSHFEYKWSVN
;
A
#
# COMPACT_ATOMS: atom_id res chain seq x y z
N MET A 1 -55.56 59.52 -40.05
CA MET A 1 -54.60 58.77 -40.88
C MET A 1 -53.24 59.43 -40.78
N VAL A 2 -52.32 58.87 -39.99
CA VAL A 2 -50.88 59.02 -40.22
C VAL A 2 -50.26 57.69 -39.81
N ALA A 3 -49.88 56.89 -40.80
CA ALA A 3 -49.09 55.69 -40.62
C ALA A 3 -47.65 56.11 -40.31
N CYS A 4 -47.05 55.58 -39.25
CA CYS A 4 -45.64 55.75 -38.95
C CYS A 4 -44.97 54.37 -39.03
N SER A 5 -44.22 54.14 -40.11
CA SER A 5 -43.51 52.90 -40.38
C SER A 5 -42.15 52.86 -39.66
N LEU A 6 -41.81 51.64 -39.26
CA LEU A 6 -40.59 51.09 -38.66
C LEU A 6 -39.24 51.67 -39.13
N VAL A 7 -38.26 51.71 -38.23
CA VAL A 7 -36.87 51.32 -38.54
C VAL A 7 -36.29 50.54 -37.35
N LEU A 8 -36.02 49.24 -37.53
CA LEU A 8 -35.30 48.40 -36.58
C LEU A 8 -33.85 48.31 -37.05
N SER A 9 -32.94 49.05 -36.42
CA SER A 9 -31.50 49.00 -36.71
C SER A 9 -30.85 47.86 -35.91
N ILE A 10 -30.49 46.77 -36.61
CA ILE A 10 -29.68 45.68 -36.05
C ILE A 10 -28.21 46.08 -36.21
N THR A 11 -27.54 46.45 -35.11
CA THR A 11 -26.10 46.61 -35.08
C THR A 11 -25.42 45.24 -35.03
N MET A 12 -24.74 44.85 -36.10
CA MET A 12 -23.78 43.73 -36.05
C MET A 12 -22.56 44.15 -35.22
N VAL A 13 -22.42 43.60 -34.03
CA VAL A 13 -21.15 43.62 -33.29
C VAL A 13 -20.26 42.55 -33.90
N ALA A 14 -19.17 42.97 -34.55
CA ALA A 14 -18.11 42.07 -34.97
C ALA A 14 -17.43 41.49 -33.72
N ALA A 15 -17.57 40.18 -33.51
CA ALA A 15 -16.80 39.48 -32.50
C ALA A 15 -15.33 39.46 -32.93
N THR A 16 -14.49 40.24 -32.26
CA THR A 16 -13.04 40.15 -32.38
C THR A 16 -12.60 38.79 -31.85
N SER A 17 -12.15 37.91 -32.73
CA SER A 17 -11.56 36.62 -32.39
C SER A 17 -10.38 36.85 -31.45
N SER A 18 -10.51 36.42 -30.19
CA SER A 18 -9.39 36.38 -29.27
C SER A 18 -8.41 35.31 -29.76
N SER A 19 -7.23 35.74 -30.20
CA SER A 19 -6.11 34.85 -30.52
C SER A 19 -5.84 33.99 -29.29
N SER A 20 -6.13 32.68 -29.36
CA SER A 20 -5.78 31.76 -28.29
C SER A 20 -4.25 31.68 -28.22
N LEU A 21 -3.67 32.28 -27.17
CA LEU A 21 -2.32 31.94 -26.75
C LEU A 21 -2.32 30.45 -26.44
N ALA A 22 -1.84 29.63 -27.36
CA ALA A 22 -1.60 28.22 -27.09
C ALA A 22 -0.51 28.15 -26.01
N LEU A 23 -0.92 28.01 -24.74
CA LEU A 23 0.02 27.66 -23.68
C LEU A 23 0.61 26.31 -24.06
N ASN A 24 1.90 26.26 -24.35
CA ASN A 24 2.59 24.98 -24.46
C ASN A 24 2.54 24.32 -23.08
N SER A 25 1.63 23.38 -22.88
CA SER A 25 1.47 22.69 -21.60
C SER A 25 2.51 21.58 -21.53
N ALA A 26 3.57 21.80 -20.75
CA ALA A 26 4.61 20.81 -20.49
C ALA A 26 4.63 20.46 -19.01
N GLY A 27 4.43 19.19 -18.66
CA GLY A 27 4.38 18.78 -17.26
C GLY A 27 4.29 17.29 -17.02
N TRP A 28 4.63 16.90 -15.79
CA TRP A 28 4.44 15.53 -15.32
C TRP A 28 2.99 15.33 -14.88
N SER A 29 2.37 14.23 -15.31
CA SER A 29 1.11 13.77 -14.76
C SER A 29 1.28 13.41 -13.27
N PRO A 30 0.18 13.41 -12.50
CA PRO A 30 0.16 12.74 -11.21
C PRO A 30 0.58 11.26 -11.35
N TRP A 31 1.18 10.72 -10.30
CA TRP A 31 1.41 9.28 -10.21
C TRP A 31 0.08 8.53 -10.11
N ILE A 32 0.01 7.38 -10.80
CA ILE A 32 -1.12 6.44 -10.78
C ILE A 32 -0.61 5.02 -10.52
N VAL A 33 -1.47 4.13 -10.02
CA VAL A 33 -1.18 2.70 -10.02
C VAL A 33 -1.56 2.13 -11.38
N LYS A 34 -0.57 1.65 -12.13
CA LYS A 34 -0.80 1.03 -13.44
C LYS A 34 -1.32 -0.39 -13.32
N SER A 35 -0.77 -1.16 -12.37
CA SER A 35 -1.20 -2.54 -12.12
C SER A 35 -0.82 -3.01 -10.72
N LYS A 36 -1.53 -4.04 -10.26
CA LYS A 36 -1.21 -4.77 -9.04
C LYS A 36 -1.16 -6.28 -9.30
N SER A 37 -0.27 -6.98 -8.60
CA SER A 37 -0.17 -8.44 -8.69
C SER A 37 0.24 -9.07 -7.36
N SER A 38 -0.23 -10.29 -7.10
CA SER A 38 0.21 -11.07 -5.93
C SER A 38 1.61 -11.61 -6.15
N VAL A 39 2.48 -11.48 -5.14
CA VAL A 39 3.88 -11.95 -5.15
C VAL A 39 4.08 -13.17 -4.22
N GLY A 40 3.07 -13.49 -3.39
CA GLY A 40 3.15 -14.57 -2.42
C GLY A 40 3.47 -14.09 -1.00
N LYS A 41 4.24 -14.86 -0.25
CA LYS A 41 4.51 -14.60 1.18
C LYS A 41 5.74 -13.71 1.36
N TYR A 42 5.65 -12.79 2.30
CA TYR A 42 6.78 -12.02 2.83
C TYR A 42 6.93 -12.30 4.31
N TYR A 43 8.15 -12.64 4.72
CA TYR A 43 8.45 -13.08 6.08
C TYR A 43 9.23 -12.00 6.80
N GLY A 44 8.74 -11.60 7.96
CA GLY A 44 9.53 -10.78 8.89
C GLY A 44 10.58 -11.59 9.62
N ASP A 45 11.37 -10.88 10.42
CA ASP A 45 12.41 -11.49 11.24
C ASP A 45 11.85 -12.39 12.34
N TRP A 46 12.64 -13.41 12.71
CA TRP A 46 12.35 -14.27 13.83
C TRP A 46 12.57 -13.55 15.15
N LYS A 47 11.51 -13.41 15.93
CA LYS A 47 11.51 -12.86 17.29
C LYS A 47 11.51 -13.99 18.31
N THR A 48 12.17 -13.77 19.44
CA THR A 48 12.11 -14.69 20.57
C THR A 48 10.78 -14.49 21.32
N GLY A 49 10.01 -15.56 21.51
CA GLY A 49 8.76 -15.55 22.26
C GLY A 49 8.96 -15.89 23.73
N VAL A 50 9.18 -17.17 24.03
CA VAL A 50 9.37 -17.68 25.39
C VAL A 50 10.55 -18.64 25.44
N LYS A 51 11.21 -18.70 26.60
CA LYS A 51 12.28 -19.64 26.91
C LYS A 51 11.97 -20.32 28.24
N GLY A 52 12.28 -21.61 28.35
CA GLY A 52 12.11 -22.36 29.58
C GLY A 52 12.97 -23.61 29.64
N LYS A 53 13.26 -24.07 30.85
CA LYS A 53 13.94 -25.34 31.08
C LYS A 53 12.97 -26.49 30.89
N GLY A 54 13.41 -27.50 30.15
CA GLY A 54 12.67 -28.74 29.96
C GLY A 54 12.80 -29.68 31.17
N GLY A 55 11.88 -30.63 31.23
CA GLY A 55 11.75 -31.64 32.27
C GLY A 55 10.62 -32.61 31.92
N LYS A 56 10.53 -33.72 32.64
CA LYS A 56 9.47 -34.72 32.41
C LYS A 56 8.09 -34.05 32.61
N GLY A 57 7.23 -34.13 31.60
CA GLY A 57 5.88 -33.54 31.63
C GLY A 57 5.82 -32.02 31.45
N VAL A 58 6.94 -31.35 31.13
CA VAL A 58 6.95 -29.89 30.95
C VAL A 58 6.43 -29.49 29.57
N THR A 59 5.53 -28.52 29.53
CA THR A 59 5.08 -27.82 28.32
C THR A 59 5.52 -26.37 28.39
N ILE A 60 6.11 -25.88 27.30
CA ILE A 60 6.42 -24.46 27.13
C ILE A 60 5.39 -23.87 26.16
N SER A 61 4.75 -22.78 26.58
CA SER A 61 3.66 -22.14 25.84
C SER A 61 3.91 -20.65 25.65
N LEU A 62 3.68 -20.16 24.44
CA LEU A 62 3.63 -18.75 24.09
C LEU A 62 2.15 -18.35 23.88
N THR A 63 1.62 -17.54 24.79
CA THR A 63 0.33 -16.87 24.63
C THR A 63 0.50 -15.39 24.96
N LYS A 64 0.41 -14.52 23.94
CA LYS A 64 0.57 -13.08 24.13
C LYS A 64 -0.12 -12.30 23.00
N GLY A 65 -0.78 -11.20 23.36
CA GLY A 65 -1.29 -10.22 22.41
C GLY A 65 -0.16 -9.37 21.83
N TYR A 66 -0.14 -9.22 20.51
CA TYR A 66 0.76 -8.33 19.80
C TYR A 66 -0.02 -7.39 18.90
N THR A 67 0.39 -6.12 18.90
CA THR A 67 -0.06 -5.14 17.92
C THR A 67 0.69 -5.35 16.62
N VAL A 68 -0.05 -5.53 15.54
CA VAL A 68 0.48 -5.71 14.18
C VAL A 68 -0.20 -4.71 13.23
N SER A 69 0.45 -4.40 12.12
CA SER A 69 -0.12 -3.58 11.06
C SER A 69 0.14 -4.22 9.70
N ASN A 70 -0.68 -3.84 8.71
CA ASN A 70 -0.27 -3.97 7.33
C ASN A 70 0.79 -2.90 7.02
N THR A 71 1.62 -3.10 5.99
CA THR A 71 2.72 -2.16 5.70
C THR A 71 2.85 -1.87 4.21
N LEU A 72 3.37 -0.69 3.90
CA LEU A 72 3.87 -0.34 2.56
C LEU A 72 5.39 -0.34 2.59
N THR A 73 6.01 -0.85 1.52
CA THR A 73 7.46 -0.86 1.35
C THR A 73 7.85 -0.55 -0.10
N GLY A 74 9.11 -0.23 -0.36
CA GLY A 74 9.62 0.12 -1.69
C GLY A 74 9.52 1.62 -1.99
N ASN A 75 9.49 1.97 -3.28
CA ASN A 75 9.49 3.36 -3.72
C ASN A 75 8.05 3.88 -3.83
N ILE A 76 7.55 4.41 -2.72
CA ILE A 76 6.17 4.92 -2.59
C ILE A 76 6.10 6.32 -3.20
N LYS A 77 5.25 6.51 -4.23
CA LYS A 77 5.05 7.81 -4.88
C LYS A 77 3.64 8.37 -4.69
N LEU A 78 2.66 7.49 -4.48
CA LEU A 78 1.28 7.84 -4.12
C LEU A 78 1.11 7.95 -2.60
N SER A 79 0.08 8.69 -2.17
CA SER A 79 -0.32 8.73 -0.76
C SER A 79 -0.82 7.36 -0.27
N HIS A 80 -0.71 7.12 1.04
CA HIS A 80 -1.21 5.90 1.69
C HIS A 80 -2.69 5.67 1.36
N SER A 81 -3.54 6.70 1.46
CA SER A 81 -4.98 6.59 1.15
C SER A 81 -5.27 6.03 -0.26
N LYS A 82 -4.56 6.51 -1.30
CA LYS A 82 -4.74 5.99 -2.67
C LYS A 82 -4.26 4.54 -2.81
N LEU A 83 -3.17 4.20 -2.14
CA LEU A 83 -2.62 2.84 -2.16
C LEU A 83 -3.50 1.87 -1.38
N ASP A 84 -4.03 2.28 -0.23
CA ASP A 84 -4.92 1.49 0.61
C ASP A 84 -6.24 1.18 -0.11
N LEU A 85 -6.82 2.16 -0.81
CA LEU A 85 -7.97 1.96 -1.71
C LEU A 85 -7.65 0.94 -2.81
N THR A 86 -6.46 1.01 -3.40
CA THR A 86 -6.02 0.07 -4.44
C THR A 86 -5.80 -1.35 -3.89
N LEU A 87 -5.30 -1.45 -2.67
CA LEU A 87 -4.98 -2.70 -1.97
C LEU A 87 -6.21 -3.36 -1.34
N GLY A 88 -7.24 -2.58 -0.99
CA GLY A 88 -8.44 -3.05 -0.28
C GLY A 88 -8.21 -3.29 1.21
N TYR A 89 -7.23 -2.63 1.82
CA TYR A 89 -6.96 -2.66 3.27
C TYR A 89 -6.14 -1.44 3.69
N SER A 90 -6.31 -1.02 4.94
CA SER A 90 -5.51 0.06 5.54
C SER A 90 -4.09 -0.39 5.85
N THR A 91 -3.11 0.45 5.54
CA THR A 91 -1.68 0.26 5.87
C THR A 91 -1.19 1.15 7.00
N THR A 92 -2.07 2.03 7.50
CA THR A 92 -1.79 2.92 8.64
C THR A 92 -2.41 2.41 9.94
N GLU A 93 -3.43 1.55 9.83
CA GLU A 93 -4.09 0.95 10.99
C GLU A 93 -3.26 -0.18 11.62
N THR A 94 -3.40 -0.26 12.94
CA THR A 94 -2.86 -1.37 13.74
C THR A 94 -4.02 -2.17 14.33
N PHE A 95 -3.79 -3.45 14.57
CA PHE A 95 -4.76 -4.32 15.21
C PHE A 95 -4.06 -5.37 16.08
N ASN A 96 -4.78 -5.87 17.08
CA ASN A 96 -4.24 -6.85 18.01
C ASN A 96 -4.44 -8.27 17.49
N ARG A 97 -3.40 -9.08 17.59
CA ARG A 97 -3.42 -10.52 17.30
C ARG A 97 -2.73 -11.28 18.42
N THR A 98 -3.35 -12.36 18.86
CA THR A 98 -2.78 -13.23 19.88
C THR A 98 -1.92 -14.31 19.22
N THR A 99 -0.66 -14.41 19.62
CA THR A 99 0.13 -15.61 19.34
C THR A 99 -0.28 -16.71 20.28
N SER A 100 -0.44 -17.94 19.78
CA SER A 100 -0.72 -19.12 20.59
C SER A 100 0.05 -20.30 20.02
N TYR A 101 1.07 -20.77 20.73
CA TYR A 101 1.87 -21.93 20.32
C TYR A 101 2.50 -22.62 21.53
N SER A 102 2.44 -23.95 21.55
CA SER A 102 2.94 -24.76 22.67
C SER A 102 3.75 -25.94 22.17
N ILE A 103 4.78 -26.31 22.93
CA ILE A 103 5.64 -27.46 22.64
C ILE A 103 5.87 -28.30 23.89
N SER A 104 6.04 -29.60 23.69
CA SER A 104 6.52 -30.50 24.73
C SER A 104 8.03 -30.31 24.93
N ALA A 105 8.46 -30.17 26.18
CA ALA A 105 9.85 -29.95 26.56
C ALA A 105 10.37 -31.07 27.49
N PRO A 106 10.43 -32.34 27.05
CA PRO A 106 10.65 -33.48 27.93
C PRO A 106 12.09 -33.62 28.45
N LYS A 107 13.07 -33.03 27.76
CA LYS A 107 14.49 -33.21 28.09
C LYS A 107 14.88 -32.34 29.28
N LYS A 108 15.31 -32.98 30.39
CA LYS A 108 15.81 -32.30 31.59
C LYS A 108 17.07 -31.47 31.26
N ASN A 109 17.22 -30.33 31.93
CA ASN A 109 18.37 -29.40 31.84
C ASN A 109 18.59 -28.72 30.48
N LYS A 110 17.82 -29.09 29.44
CA LYS A 110 17.82 -28.41 28.15
C LYS A 110 16.92 -27.19 28.15
N THR A 111 17.35 -26.13 27.47
CA THR A 111 16.56 -24.91 27.33
C THR A 111 15.82 -24.93 26.00
N TYR A 112 14.50 -24.88 26.07
CA TYR A 112 13.62 -24.78 24.91
C TYR A 112 13.32 -23.31 24.65
N THR A 113 13.39 -22.88 23.39
CA THR A 113 13.04 -21.53 22.96
C THR A 113 11.98 -21.59 21.90
N ILE A 114 10.83 -20.94 22.11
CA ILE A 114 9.85 -20.68 21.06
C ILE A 114 10.18 -19.34 20.41
N LYS A 115 10.25 -19.33 19.08
CA LYS A 115 10.38 -18.13 18.25
C LYS A 115 9.13 -17.97 17.39
N TYR A 116 8.80 -16.73 17.07
CA TYR A 116 7.68 -16.40 16.19
C TYR A 116 8.10 -15.32 15.18
N ARG A 117 7.43 -15.23 14.04
CA ARG A 117 7.59 -14.13 13.07
C ARG A 117 6.27 -13.74 12.45
N ASN A 118 6.17 -12.50 11.98
CA ASN A 118 5.02 -12.04 11.20
C ASN A 118 5.14 -12.55 9.77
N VAL A 119 4.05 -13.07 9.22
CA VAL A 119 3.94 -13.46 7.81
C VAL A 119 2.91 -12.58 7.13
N TYR A 120 3.26 -12.07 5.95
CA TYR A 120 2.43 -11.18 5.15
C TYR A 120 2.12 -11.80 3.79
N ASN A 121 0.94 -11.51 3.26
CA ASN A 121 0.64 -11.64 1.83
C ASN A 121 1.10 -10.38 1.12
N ARG A 122 2.02 -10.51 0.18
CA ARG A 122 2.65 -9.39 -0.52
C ARG A 122 2.02 -9.16 -1.89
N THR A 123 1.63 -7.92 -2.14
CA THR A 123 1.12 -7.44 -3.43
C THR A 123 2.08 -6.40 -3.99
N LYS A 124 2.56 -6.61 -5.22
CA LYS A 124 3.34 -5.63 -5.97
C LYS A 124 2.42 -4.57 -6.56
N LEU A 125 2.83 -3.31 -6.47
CA LEU A 125 2.16 -2.16 -7.05
C LEU A 125 3.11 -1.49 -8.03
N ASN A 126 2.78 -1.53 -9.32
CA ASN A 126 3.50 -0.81 -10.35
C ASN A 126 2.88 0.58 -10.48
N GLN A 127 3.64 1.60 -10.11
CA GLN A 127 3.25 3.00 -10.19
C GLN A 127 3.87 3.63 -11.42
N GLN A 128 3.15 4.52 -12.08
CA GLN A 128 3.60 5.18 -13.29
C GLN A 128 3.17 6.64 -13.31
N ARG A 129 3.95 7.51 -13.97
CA ARG A 129 3.53 8.84 -14.41
C ARG A 129 4.12 9.15 -15.79
N TYR A 130 3.49 10.08 -16.49
CA TYR A 130 3.84 10.45 -17.86
C TYR A 130 4.28 11.91 -17.93
N PHE A 131 5.30 12.20 -18.73
CA PHE A 131 5.62 13.57 -19.11
C PHE A 131 4.86 13.88 -20.40
N MET A 132 4.06 14.96 -20.39
CA MET A 132 3.25 15.37 -21.52
C MET A 132 3.64 16.76 -21.97
N VAL A 133 3.71 16.96 -23.29
CA VAL A 133 3.88 18.25 -23.95
C VAL A 133 2.78 18.40 -24.98
N ASN A 134 1.90 19.38 -24.83
CA ASN A 134 0.75 19.60 -25.71
C ASN A 134 -0.07 18.31 -25.94
N ASP A 135 -0.39 17.63 -24.83
CA ASP A 135 -1.10 16.35 -24.77
C ASP A 135 -0.44 15.16 -25.50
N LYS A 136 0.81 15.32 -25.92
CA LYS A 136 1.61 14.22 -26.47
C LYS A 136 2.49 13.60 -25.38
N PHE A 137 2.50 12.28 -25.34
CA PHE A 137 3.39 11.51 -24.48
C PHE A 137 4.83 11.68 -24.93
N MET A 138 5.67 12.15 -24.02
CA MET A 138 7.10 12.36 -24.27
C MET A 138 7.98 11.41 -23.47
N ASP A 139 7.60 11.09 -22.23
CA ASP A 139 8.38 10.21 -21.35
C ASP A 139 7.50 9.50 -20.31
N THR A 140 8.04 8.46 -19.67
CA THR A 140 7.42 7.65 -18.63
C THR A 140 8.38 7.41 -17.48
N GLN A 141 7.91 7.61 -16.26
CA GLN A 141 8.59 7.15 -15.05
C GLN A 141 7.82 6.04 -14.36
N ASN A 142 8.56 5.04 -13.87
CA ASN A 142 8.02 3.87 -13.17
C ASN A 142 8.57 3.81 -11.74
N ALA A 143 7.76 3.33 -10.81
CA ALA A 143 8.18 3.04 -9.44
C ALA A 143 7.46 1.79 -8.93
N ILE A 144 8.16 0.98 -8.13
CA ILE A 144 7.59 -0.23 -7.53
C ILE A 144 7.42 -0.03 -6.03
N ALA A 145 6.20 -0.23 -5.56
CA ALA A 145 5.89 -0.35 -4.14
C ALA A 145 5.28 -1.73 -3.87
N TYR A 146 5.18 -2.08 -2.58
CA TYR A 146 4.58 -3.32 -2.14
C TYR A 146 3.64 -3.08 -0.97
N GLY A 147 2.43 -3.60 -1.07
CA GLY A 147 1.52 -3.75 0.06
C GLY A 147 1.72 -5.12 0.72
N ASN A 148 1.97 -5.14 2.02
CA ASN A 148 2.14 -6.34 2.82
C ASN A 148 0.97 -6.45 3.79
N LYS A 149 -0.01 -7.31 3.47
CA LYS A 149 -1.15 -7.59 4.35
C LYS A 149 -0.78 -8.64 5.36
N PHE A 150 -0.87 -8.36 6.66
CA PHE A 150 -0.58 -9.36 7.68
C PHE A 150 -1.50 -10.57 7.51
N SER A 151 -0.92 -11.76 7.61
CA SER A 151 -1.63 -13.04 7.44
C SER A 151 -1.72 -13.79 8.76
N HIS A 152 -0.58 -14.12 9.37
CA HIS A 152 -0.51 -14.91 10.60
C HIS A 152 0.88 -14.78 11.25
N PHE A 153 1.00 -15.34 12.44
CA PHE A 153 2.30 -15.63 13.04
C PHE A 153 2.74 -17.03 12.66
N GLU A 154 3.99 -17.17 12.25
CA GLU A 154 4.64 -18.46 12.08
C GLU A 154 5.54 -18.74 13.27
N TYR A 155 5.67 -20.01 13.65
CA TYR A 155 6.39 -20.43 14.84
C TYR A 155 7.48 -21.43 14.51
N LYS A 156 8.55 -21.40 15.31
CA LYS A 156 9.53 -22.48 15.37
C LYS A 156 10.08 -22.59 16.77
N TRP A 157 10.77 -23.68 17.05
CA TRP A 157 11.43 -23.88 18.34
C TRP A 157 12.84 -24.44 18.18
N SER A 158 13.66 -24.25 19.21
CA SER A 158 15.02 -24.78 19.28
C SER A 158 15.33 -25.29 20.69
N VAL A 159 16.33 -26.18 20.78
CA VAL A 159 16.80 -26.78 22.04
C VAL A 159 18.28 -26.55 22.17
N ASN A 160 18.70 -25.99 23.31
CA ASN A 160 20.10 -25.79 23.68
C ASN A 160 20.43 -26.59 24.95
#